data_AF-O94905-F1
#
_entry.id   AF-O94905-F1
#
_cell.length_a   1.000
_cell.length_b   1.000
_cell.length_c   1.000
_cell.angle_alpha   90.00
_cell.angle_beta   90.00
_cell.angle_gamma   90.00
#
_symmetry.space_group_name_H-M   'P 1'
#
loop_
_entity.id
_entity.type
_entity.pdbx_description
1 polymer ?
#
loop_
_entity_poly.entity_id
_entity_poly.type
_entity_poly.pdbx_seq_one_letter_code
_entity_poly.pdbx_strand_id
1 'polypeptide(L)'
;MAQLGAVVAVASSFFCASLFSAVHKIEEGHIGVYYRGGALLTSTSGPGFHLMLPFITSYKSVQTTLQTDEVKNVPCGTSGGVMIYFDRIEVVNFLVPNAVYDIVKNYTADYDKALIFNKIHHELNQFCSVHTLQEVYIELFDQIDENLKLALQQDLTSMAPGLVIQAVRVTKPNIPEAIRRNYELMESEKTKLLIAAQKQKVVEKEAETERKKALIEAEKVAQVAEITYGQKVMEKETEKKISEIEDAAFLAREKAKADAECYTAMKIAEANKLKLTPEYLQLMKYKAIASNSKIYFGKDIPNMFMDSAGSVSKQFEGLADKLSFGLEDEPLETATKEN
;
A
#
# COMPACT_ATOMS: atom_id res chain seq x y z
N MET A 1 -25.40 3.50 -101.13
CA MET A 1 -25.33 2.44 -100.09
C MET A 1 -24.53 2.88 -98.88
N ALA A 2 -23.25 3.28 -99.01
CA ALA A 2 -22.39 3.67 -97.87
C ALA A 2 -22.94 4.84 -97.01
N GLN A 3 -23.50 5.88 -97.65
CA GLN A 3 -24.06 7.06 -96.95
C GLN A 3 -25.28 6.70 -96.08
N LEU A 4 -26.18 5.82 -96.55
CA LEU A 4 -27.34 5.38 -95.77
C LEU A 4 -26.92 4.50 -94.59
N GLY A 5 -25.93 3.63 -94.79
CA GLY A 5 -25.34 2.84 -93.71
C GLY A 5 -24.71 3.71 -92.62
N ALA A 6 -24.02 4.79 -93.00
CA ALA A 6 -23.45 5.75 -92.05
C ALA A 6 -24.53 6.48 -91.23
N VAL A 7 -25.61 6.95 -91.87
CA VAL A 7 -26.72 7.63 -91.17
C VAL A 7 -27.43 6.68 -90.20
N VAL A 8 -27.71 5.44 -90.62
CA VAL A 8 -28.32 4.42 -89.75
C VAL A 8 -27.39 4.07 -88.58
N ALA A 9 -26.09 3.93 -88.82
CA ALA A 9 -25.11 3.70 -87.77
C ALA A 9 -25.09 4.85 -86.75
N VAL A 10 -25.06 6.10 -87.20
CA VAL A 10 -25.12 7.28 -86.31
C VAL A 10 -26.42 7.31 -85.52
N ALA A 11 -27.58 7.12 -86.16
CA ALA A 11 -28.87 7.10 -85.49
C ALA A 11 -28.98 5.97 -84.45
N SER A 12 -28.51 4.76 -84.79
CA SER A 12 -28.46 3.63 -83.87
C SER A 12 -27.52 3.90 -82.69
N SER A 13 -26.36 4.51 -82.93
CA SER A 13 -25.40 4.87 -81.88
C SER A 13 -25.96 5.91 -80.93
N PHE A 14 -26.67 6.92 -81.46
CA PHE A 14 -27.36 7.94 -80.66
C PHE A 14 -28.50 7.33 -79.84
N PHE A 15 -29.29 6.44 -80.46
CA PHE A 15 -30.36 5.72 -79.77
C PHE A 15 -29.81 4.83 -78.65
N CYS A 16 -28.79 4.02 -78.92
CA CYS A 16 -28.11 3.22 -77.90
C CYS A 16 -27.52 4.10 -76.79
N ALA A 17 -26.85 5.20 -77.12
CA ALA A 17 -26.32 6.13 -76.13
C ALA A 17 -27.43 6.74 -75.26
N SER A 18 -28.58 7.08 -75.84
CA SER A 18 -29.74 7.59 -75.11
C SER A 18 -30.32 6.55 -74.15
N LEU A 19 -30.35 5.27 -74.54
CA LEU A 19 -30.79 4.17 -73.67
C LEU A 19 -29.82 3.91 -72.53
N PHE A 20 -28.51 3.93 -72.80
CA PHE A 20 -27.49 3.81 -71.75
C PHE A 20 -27.55 4.99 -70.77
N SER A 21 -27.81 6.21 -71.26
CA SER A 21 -27.98 7.38 -70.41
C SER A 21 -29.31 7.39 -69.62
N ALA A 22 -30.28 6.59 -70.03
CA ALA A 22 -31.57 6.47 -69.33
C ALA A 22 -31.47 5.58 -68.09
N VAL A 23 -30.57 4.59 -68.10
CA VAL A 23 -30.34 3.69 -66.96
C VAL A 23 -29.34 4.35 -66.01
N HIS A 24 -29.71 4.46 -64.74
CA HIS A 24 -28.77 4.84 -63.69
C HIS A 24 -28.91 3.89 -62.49
N LYS A 25 -27.88 3.87 -61.65
CA LYS A 25 -27.84 3.05 -60.45
C LYS A 25 -27.86 3.96 -59.23
N ILE A 26 -28.73 3.63 -58.29
CA ILE A 26 -28.74 4.20 -56.94
C ILE A 26 -28.01 3.21 -56.03
N GLU A 27 -27.02 3.69 -55.31
CA GLU A 27 -26.26 2.88 -54.36
C GLU A 27 -27.09 2.51 -53.13
N GLU A 28 -26.72 1.43 -52.47
CA GLU A 28 -27.35 1.03 -51.21
C GLU A 28 -27.22 2.16 -50.18
N GLY A 29 -28.23 2.33 -49.33
CA GLY A 29 -28.25 3.40 -48.34
C GLY A 29 -28.60 4.80 -48.88
N HIS A 30 -28.86 4.92 -50.18
CA HIS A 30 -29.29 6.17 -50.81
C HIS A 30 -30.71 6.06 -51.37
N ILE A 31 -31.38 7.20 -51.44
CA ILE A 31 -32.69 7.36 -52.08
C ILE A 31 -32.55 8.36 -53.23
N GLY A 32 -33.02 7.95 -54.40
CA GLY A 32 -33.05 8.80 -55.59
C GLY A 32 -34.25 9.73 -55.57
N VAL A 33 -33.97 11.03 -55.67
CA VAL A 33 -34.97 12.07 -55.94
C VAL A 33 -34.81 12.56 -57.37
N TYR A 34 -35.91 12.77 -58.07
CA TYR A 34 -35.91 13.11 -59.50
C TYR A 34 -36.46 14.50 -59.73
N TYR A 35 -35.82 15.24 -60.64
CA TYR A 35 -36.24 16.54 -61.10
C TYR A 35 -36.56 16.47 -62.58
N ARG A 36 -37.78 16.87 -62.97
CA ARG A 36 -38.20 16.95 -64.37
C ARG A 36 -38.43 18.40 -64.74
N GLY A 37 -37.58 18.95 -65.61
CA GLY A 37 -37.64 20.37 -65.97
C GLY A 37 -37.53 21.31 -64.76
N GLY A 38 -36.80 20.91 -63.72
CA GLY A 38 -36.63 21.66 -62.47
C GLY A 38 -37.66 21.37 -61.37
N ALA A 39 -38.76 20.67 -61.67
CA ALA A 39 -39.74 20.29 -60.65
C ALA A 39 -39.42 18.94 -60.02
N LEU A 40 -39.45 18.86 -58.69
CA LEU A 40 -39.27 17.62 -57.94
C LEU A 40 -40.46 16.66 -58.16
N LEU A 41 -40.18 15.43 -58.60
CA LEU A 41 -41.19 14.38 -58.73
C LEU A 41 -41.52 13.80 -57.36
N THR A 42 -42.80 13.43 -57.16
CA THR A 42 -43.32 12.87 -55.91
C THR A 42 -42.81 11.46 -55.62
N SER A 43 -42.49 10.68 -56.65
CA SER A 43 -41.93 9.34 -56.50
C SER A 43 -40.44 9.42 -56.22
N THR A 44 -40.02 8.88 -55.09
CA THR A 44 -38.63 8.55 -54.80
C THR A 44 -38.34 7.12 -55.22
N SER A 45 -37.08 6.80 -55.51
CA SER A 45 -36.63 5.45 -55.83
C SER A 45 -35.64 4.96 -54.79
N GLY A 46 -35.81 3.72 -54.33
CA GLY A 46 -34.82 3.05 -53.48
C GLY A 46 -33.56 2.61 -54.26
N PRO A 47 -32.64 1.88 -53.61
CA PRO A 47 -31.43 1.39 -54.24
C PRO A 47 -31.71 0.41 -55.39
N GLY A 48 -30.83 0.38 -56.38
CA GLY A 48 -30.97 -0.48 -57.57
C GLY A 48 -30.89 0.28 -58.89
N PHE A 49 -31.23 -0.42 -59.98
CA PHE A 49 -31.24 0.14 -61.33
C PHE A 49 -32.60 0.75 -61.65
N HIS A 50 -32.60 2.02 -62.08
CA HIS A 50 -33.81 2.75 -62.43
C HIS A 50 -33.68 3.40 -63.80
N LEU A 51 -34.82 3.59 -64.46
CA LEU A 51 -34.93 4.24 -65.75
C LEU A 51 -35.42 5.68 -65.57
N MET A 52 -34.69 6.63 -66.12
CA MET A 52 -35.09 8.03 -66.23
C MET A 52 -35.11 8.49 -67.69
N LEU A 53 -35.90 9.51 -67.98
CA LEU A 53 -35.93 10.09 -69.33
C LEU A 53 -34.67 10.95 -69.51
N PRO A 54 -33.78 10.62 -70.48
CA PRO A 54 -32.59 11.42 -70.73
C PRO A 54 -32.98 12.85 -71.14
N PHE A 55 -32.10 13.81 -70.86
CA PHE A 55 -32.25 15.25 -71.15
C PHE A 55 -33.30 16.04 -70.33
N ILE A 56 -34.44 15.43 -69.98
CA ILE A 56 -35.52 16.13 -69.27
C ILE A 56 -35.48 15.87 -67.77
N THR A 57 -35.11 14.64 -67.39
CA THR A 57 -35.07 14.21 -65.98
C THR A 57 -33.63 14.13 -65.50
N SER A 58 -33.34 14.77 -64.38
CA SER A 58 -32.10 14.61 -63.62
C SER A 58 -32.41 13.99 -62.26
N TYR A 59 -31.51 13.19 -61.72
CA TYR A 59 -31.68 12.65 -60.37
C TYR A 59 -30.58 13.17 -59.43
N LYS A 60 -30.87 13.17 -58.13
CA LYS A 60 -29.88 13.31 -57.07
C LYS A 60 -30.05 12.15 -56.08
N SER A 61 -28.95 11.59 -55.61
CA SER A 61 -28.94 10.59 -54.54
C SER A 61 -28.81 11.28 -53.20
N VAL A 62 -29.77 11.06 -52.31
CA VAL A 62 -29.75 11.52 -50.92
C VAL A 62 -29.38 10.35 -50.03
N GLN A 63 -28.38 10.51 -49.18
CA GLN A 63 -27.95 9.49 -48.25
C GLN A 63 -28.95 9.38 -47.08
N THR A 64 -29.41 8.16 -46.78
CA THR A 64 -30.33 7.87 -45.65
C THR A 64 -29.68 7.04 -44.54
N THR A 65 -28.44 6.62 -44.73
CA THR A 65 -27.64 5.95 -43.69
C THR A 65 -27.08 6.95 -42.71
N LEU A 66 -26.46 6.45 -41.63
CA LEU A 66 -25.64 7.28 -40.74
C LEU A 66 -24.55 8.00 -41.56
N GLN A 67 -24.55 9.31 -41.47
CA GLN A 67 -23.56 10.23 -42.04
C GLN A 67 -22.91 11.00 -40.90
N THR A 68 -21.70 11.51 -41.13
CA THR A 68 -21.01 12.39 -40.19
C THR A 68 -20.67 13.69 -40.91
N ASP A 69 -21.34 14.76 -40.50
CA ASP A 69 -21.10 16.10 -41.01
C ASP A 69 -20.02 16.79 -40.18
N GLU A 70 -19.01 17.33 -40.86
CA GLU A 70 -17.92 18.07 -40.23
C GLU A 70 -18.05 19.57 -40.50
N VAL A 71 -18.21 20.34 -39.42
CA VAL A 71 -18.11 21.81 -39.46
C VAL A 71 -16.75 22.23 -38.93
N LYS A 72 -16.00 23.06 -39.68
CA LYS A 72 -14.64 23.47 -39.32
C LYS A 72 -14.56 24.97 -39.06
N ASN A 73 -13.64 25.35 -38.16
CA ASN A 73 -13.33 26.75 -37.83
C ASN A 73 -14.56 27.59 -37.46
N VAL A 74 -15.35 27.11 -36.50
CA VAL A 74 -16.54 27.83 -36.03
C VAL A 74 -16.13 28.94 -35.06
N PRO A 75 -16.31 30.23 -35.40
CA PRO A 75 -16.05 31.32 -34.47
C PRO A 75 -17.15 31.38 -33.40
N CYS A 76 -16.75 31.61 -32.16
CA CYS A 76 -17.65 31.79 -31.02
C CYS A 76 -17.20 32.98 -30.17
N GLY A 77 -18.12 33.89 -29.86
CA GLY A 77 -17.88 35.00 -28.95
C GLY A 77 -18.28 34.62 -27.53
N THR A 78 -17.34 34.68 -26.58
CA THR A 78 -17.64 34.49 -25.15
C THR A 78 -18.28 35.72 -24.53
N SER A 79 -18.97 35.58 -23.40
CA SER A 79 -19.56 36.70 -22.66
C SER A 79 -18.52 37.77 -22.25
N GLY A 80 -17.26 37.35 -22.07
CA GLY A 80 -16.12 38.25 -21.78
C GLY A 80 -15.59 39.02 -22.99
N GLY A 81 -16.18 38.86 -24.18
CA GLY A 81 -15.74 39.51 -25.41
C GLY A 81 -14.50 38.89 -26.06
N VAL A 82 -14.07 37.71 -25.61
CA VAL A 82 -12.97 36.96 -26.23
C VAL A 82 -13.54 36.08 -27.35
N MET A 83 -12.97 36.23 -28.54
CA MET A 83 -13.27 35.37 -29.69
C MET A 83 -12.45 34.08 -29.61
N ILE A 84 -13.14 32.95 -29.67
CA ILE A 84 -12.55 31.60 -29.72
C ILE A 84 -13.02 30.88 -30.98
N TYR A 85 -12.28 29.85 -31.38
CA TYR A 85 -12.61 29.07 -32.57
C TYR A 85 -12.69 27.59 -32.23
N PHE A 86 -13.73 26.92 -32.67
CA PHE A 86 -13.81 25.47 -32.62
C PHE A 86 -13.26 24.90 -33.92
N ASP A 87 -12.16 24.14 -33.84
CA ASP A 87 -11.46 23.62 -35.01
C ASP A 87 -12.36 22.68 -35.83
N ARG A 88 -13.11 21.82 -35.12
CA ARG A 88 -14.02 20.85 -35.72
C ARG A 88 -15.18 20.48 -34.81
N ILE A 89 -16.35 20.36 -35.40
CA ILE A 89 -17.56 19.81 -34.81
C ILE A 89 -18.06 18.72 -35.74
N GLU A 90 -18.28 17.53 -35.18
CA GLU A 90 -18.77 16.36 -35.90
C GLU A 90 -20.20 16.08 -35.46
N VAL A 91 -21.14 16.05 -36.39
CA VAL A 91 -22.55 15.71 -36.13
C VAL A 91 -22.90 14.44 -36.89
N VAL A 92 -23.31 13.42 -36.13
CA VAL A 92 -23.78 12.17 -36.70
C VAL A 92 -25.29 12.24 -36.87
N ASN A 93 -25.74 12.23 -38.11
CA ASN A 93 -27.14 12.34 -38.48
C ASN A 93 -27.56 11.19 -39.40
N PHE A 94 -28.86 10.92 -39.47
CA PHE A 94 -29.45 10.12 -40.52
C PHE A 94 -30.84 10.66 -40.86
N LEU A 95 -31.23 10.48 -42.11
CA LEU A 95 -32.52 10.90 -42.63
C LEU A 95 -33.42 9.69 -42.85
N VAL A 96 -34.60 9.69 -42.23
CA VAL A 96 -35.58 8.63 -42.39
C VAL A 96 -36.07 8.58 -43.85
N PRO A 97 -36.07 7.39 -44.51
CA PRO A 97 -36.47 7.22 -45.91
C PRO A 97 -37.77 7.90 -46.33
N ASN A 98 -38.79 7.87 -45.46
CA ASN A 98 -40.11 8.41 -45.74
C ASN A 98 -40.14 9.94 -45.77
N ALA A 99 -39.19 10.61 -45.11
CA ALA A 99 -39.13 12.07 -45.01
C ALA A 99 -38.31 12.72 -46.14
N VAL A 100 -37.57 11.94 -46.94
CA VAL A 100 -36.65 12.46 -47.96
C VAL A 100 -37.34 13.40 -48.94
N TYR A 101 -38.54 13.05 -49.41
CA TYR A 101 -39.27 13.91 -50.34
C TYR A 101 -39.60 15.29 -49.75
N ASP A 102 -40.12 15.33 -48.52
CA ASP A 102 -40.54 16.58 -47.86
C ASP A 102 -39.33 17.46 -47.51
N ILE A 103 -38.24 16.87 -47.03
CA ILE A 103 -36.99 17.61 -46.73
C ILE A 103 -36.42 18.22 -48.00
N VAL A 104 -36.30 17.44 -49.08
CA VAL A 104 -35.75 17.93 -50.35
C VAL A 104 -36.64 18.98 -50.98
N LYS A 105 -37.96 18.87 -50.82
CA LYS A 105 -38.92 19.87 -51.31
C LYS A 105 -38.79 21.20 -50.59
N ASN A 106 -38.61 21.18 -49.27
CA ASN A 106 -38.60 22.39 -48.44
C ASN A 106 -37.20 23.03 -48.35
N TYR A 107 -36.14 22.22 -48.28
CA TYR A 107 -34.77 22.66 -47.99
C TYR A 107 -33.77 22.35 -49.10
N THR A 108 -34.20 21.78 -50.23
CA THR A 108 -33.36 21.28 -51.32
C THR A 108 -32.55 20.03 -50.96
N ALA A 109 -31.80 19.48 -51.92
CA ALA A 109 -30.96 18.31 -51.70
C ALA A 109 -29.80 18.59 -50.73
N ASP A 110 -29.34 19.84 -50.63
CA ASP A 110 -28.21 20.25 -49.77
C ASP A 110 -28.75 20.75 -48.40
N TYR A 111 -29.71 20.02 -47.84
CA TYR A 111 -30.42 20.43 -46.63
C TYR A 111 -29.50 20.52 -45.40
N ASP A 112 -28.44 19.71 -45.34
CA ASP A 112 -27.48 19.69 -44.23
C ASP A 112 -26.92 21.08 -43.95
N LYS A 113 -26.56 21.83 -45.01
CA LYS A 113 -25.99 23.18 -44.86
C LYS A 113 -26.93 24.15 -44.15
N ALA A 114 -28.22 24.09 -44.46
CA ALA A 114 -29.21 24.98 -43.88
C ALA A 114 -29.65 24.54 -42.48
N LEU A 115 -29.90 23.23 -42.31
CA LEU A 115 -30.50 22.68 -41.10
C LEU A 115 -29.48 22.34 -40.01
N ILE A 116 -28.26 21.94 -40.38
CA ILE A 116 -27.23 21.49 -39.46
C ILE A 116 -26.14 22.54 -39.33
N PHE A 117 -25.42 22.86 -40.42
CA PHE A 117 -24.26 23.76 -40.35
C PHE A 117 -24.64 25.15 -39.80
N ASN A 118 -25.61 25.83 -40.43
CA ASN A 118 -26.03 27.16 -39.98
C ASN A 118 -26.60 27.13 -38.55
N LYS A 119 -27.29 26.06 -38.18
CA LYS A 119 -27.90 25.92 -36.87
C LYS A 119 -26.86 25.69 -35.77
N ILE A 120 -25.83 24.88 -36.03
CA ILE A 120 -24.67 24.73 -35.13
C ILE A 120 -24.03 26.08 -34.85
N HIS A 121 -23.81 26.89 -35.89
CA HIS A 121 -23.28 28.25 -35.71
C HIS A 121 -24.18 29.11 -34.81
N HIS A 122 -25.50 29.03 -34.96
CA HIS A 122 -26.43 29.80 -34.13
C HIS A 122 -26.44 29.33 -32.67
N GLU A 123 -26.64 28.04 -32.43
CA GLU A 123 -26.75 27.47 -31.09
C GLU A 123 -25.44 27.58 -30.31
N LEU A 124 -24.29 27.36 -30.96
CA LEU A 124 -23.00 27.48 -30.31
C LEU A 124 -22.71 28.93 -29.91
N ASN A 125 -23.03 29.89 -30.79
CA ASN A 125 -22.88 31.31 -30.45
C ASN A 125 -23.80 31.72 -29.30
N GLN A 126 -25.02 31.21 -29.25
CA GLN A 126 -25.94 31.44 -28.13
C GLN A 126 -25.37 30.87 -26.83
N PHE A 127 -24.79 29.67 -26.88
CA PHE A 127 -24.12 29.05 -25.73
C PHE A 127 -22.93 29.89 -25.25
N CYS A 128 -22.00 30.27 -26.13
CA CYS A 128 -20.83 31.06 -25.73
C CYS A 128 -21.19 32.48 -25.26
N SER A 129 -22.26 33.07 -25.78
CA SER A 129 -22.65 34.45 -25.41
C SER A 129 -23.07 34.57 -23.94
N VAL A 130 -23.57 33.49 -23.34
CA VAL A 130 -23.99 33.45 -21.93
C VAL A 130 -22.84 33.05 -21.00
N HIS A 131 -21.85 32.31 -21.51
CA HIS A 131 -20.78 31.73 -20.69
C HIS A 131 -19.44 32.45 -20.86
N THR A 132 -18.65 32.47 -19.79
CA THR A 132 -17.30 33.01 -19.80
C THR A 132 -16.32 32.08 -20.52
N LEU A 133 -15.15 32.60 -20.90
CA LEU A 133 -14.09 31.77 -21.49
C LEU A 133 -13.70 30.60 -20.60
N GLN A 134 -13.62 30.83 -19.29
CA GLN A 134 -13.26 29.82 -18.29
C GLN A 134 -14.30 28.68 -18.25
N GLU A 135 -15.58 29.04 -18.23
CA GLU A 135 -16.68 28.09 -18.23
C GLU A 135 -16.68 27.25 -19.50
N VAL A 136 -16.61 27.88 -20.68
CA VAL A 136 -16.63 27.16 -21.97
C VAL A 136 -15.40 26.25 -22.16
N TYR A 137 -14.23 26.67 -21.66
CA TYR A 137 -12.98 25.96 -21.89
C TYR A 137 -12.71 24.83 -20.88
N ILE A 138 -13.10 25.02 -19.62
CA ILE A 138 -12.73 24.14 -18.50
C ILE A 138 -13.95 23.50 -17.84
N GLU A 139 -14.94 24.30 -17.44
CA GLU A 139 -15.98 23.84 -16.49
C GLU A 139 -17.17 23.17 -17.16
N LEU A 140 -17.60 23.65 -18.33
CA LEU A 140 -18.80 23.22 -19.05
C LEU A 140 -18.50 22.57 -20.40
N PHE A 141 -17.22 22.30 -20.70
CA PHE A 141 -16.81 21.74 -22.00
C PHE A 141 -17.49 20.40 -22.31
N ASP A 142 -17.64 19.54 -21.30
CA ASP A 142 -18.32 18.25 -21.39
C ASP A 142 -19.83 18.37 -21.65
N GLN A 143 -20.45 19.48 -21.25
CA GLN A 143 -21.88 19.71 -21.43
C GLN A 143 -22.23 20.28 -22.81
N ILE A 144 -21.27 20.81 -23.55
CA ILE A 144 -21.50 21.41 -24.87
C ILE A 144 -22.07 20.37 -25.84
N ASP A 145 -21.50 19.17 -25.85
CA ASP A 145 -21.90 18.09 -26.77
C ASP A 145 -23.38 17.73 -26.60
N GLU A 146 -23.83 17.51 -25.35
CA GLU A 146 -25.21 17.15 -25.05
C GLU A 146 -26.18 18.32 -25.24
N ASN A 147 -25.80 19.52 -24.80
CA ASN A 147 -26.64 20.71 -25.00
C ASN A 147 -26.87 20.99 -26.49
N LEU A 148 -25.81 20.89 -27.31
CA LEU A 148 -25.90 21.10 -28.75
C LEU A 148 -26.74 20.01 -29.41
N LYS A 149 -26.56 18.73 -29.03
CA LYS A 149 -27.40 17.63 -29.53
C LYS A 149 -28.88 17.86 -29.22
N LEU A 150 -29.21 18.22 -27.98
CA LEU A 150 -30.60 18.42 -27.56
C LEU A 150 -31.23 19.63 -28.27
N ALA A 151 -30.52 20.76 -28.34
CA ALA A 151 -31.00 21.95 -29.04
C ALA A 151 -31.26 21.67 -30.53
N LEU A 152 -30.27 21.10 -31.23
CA LEU A 152 -30.42 20.75 -32.64
C LEU A 152 -31.57 19.77 -32.86
N GLN A 153 -31.70 18.72 -32.04
CA GLN A 153 -32.78 17.74 -32.21
C GLN A 153 -34.16 18.36 -31.95
N GLN A 154 -34.29 19.24 -30.96
CA GLN A 154 -35.55 19.93 -30.66
C GLN A 154 -36.01 20.76 -31.87
N ASP A 155 -35.10 21.52 -32.46
CA ASP A 155 -35.40 22.36 -33.62
C ASP A 155 -35.72 21.51 -34.85
N LEU A 156 -34.93 20.48 -35.13
CA LEU A 156 -35.16 19.58 -36.26
C LEU A 156 -36.48 18.83 -36.15
N THR A 157 -36.92 18.48 -34.94
CA THR A 157 -38.22 17.83 -34.73
C THR A 157 -39.38 18.72 -35.19
N SER A 158 -39.24 20.05 -35.07
CA SER A 158 -40.25 21.01 -35.52
C SER A 158 -40.12 21.39 -37.01
N MET A 159 -38.88 21.53 -37.51
CA MET A 159 -38.60 22.05 -38.86
C MET A 159 -38.57 20.96 -39.93
N ALA A 160 -38.10 19.77 -39.57
CA ALA A 160 -37.69 18.70 -40.48
C ALA A 160 -37.96 17.32 -39.85
N PRO A 161 -39.23 16.92 -39.68
CA PRO A 161 -39.56 15.65 -39.06
C PRO A 161 -38.98 14.49 -39.89
N GLY A 162 -38.09 13.71 -39.29
CA GLY A 162 -37.40 12.59 -39.93
C GLY A 162 -35.89 12.77 -40.08
N LEU A 163 -35.34 13.97 -39.87
CA LEU A 163 -33.91 14.15 -39.68
C LEU A 163 -33.57 13.97 -38.21
N VAL A 164 -32.73 12.99 -37.90
CA VAL A 164 -32.39 12.61 -36.52
C VAL A 164 -30.89 12.76 -36.29
N ILE A 165 -30.54 13.42 -35.20
CA ILE A 165 -29.16 13.54 -34.72
C ILE A 165 -28.90 12.44 -33.70
N GLN A 166 -27.98 11.55 -34.05
CA GLN A 166 -27.56 10.46 -33.19
C GLN A 166 -26.60 10.93 -32.10
N ALA A 167 -25.58 11.70 -32.49
CA ALA A 167 -24.53 12.19 -31.61
C ALA A 167 -23.89 13.47 -32.16
N VAL A 168 -23.36 14.29 -31.26
CA VAL A 168 -22.58 15.49 -31.58
C VAL A 168 -21.27 15.40 -30.80
N ARG A 169 -20.17 15.77 -31.45
CA ARG A 169 -18.85 15.82 -30.82
C ARG A 169 -18.15 17.13 -31.15
N VAL A 170 -17.79 17.88 -30.11
CA VAL A 170 -17.13 19.17 -30.23
C VAL A 170 -15.66 19.02 -29.81
N THR A 171 -14.75 19.56 -30.62
CA THR A 171 -13.32 19.63 -30.25
C THR A 171 -13.07 20.78 -29.28
N LYS A 172 -11.99 20.72 -28.49
CA LYS A 172 -11.63 21.84 -27.61
C LYS A 172 -11.40 23.12 -28.42
N PRO A 173 -11.91 24.28 -27.97
CA PRO A 173 -11.73 25.52 -28.71
C PRO A 173 -10.27 25.97 -28.66
N ASN A 174 -9.81 26.54 -29.77
CA ASN A 174 -8.51 27.13 -29.92
C ASN A 174 -8.51 28.55 -29.33
N ILE A 175 -7.82 28.70 -28.20
CA ILE A 175 -7.63 29.98 -27.50
C ILE A 175 -6.26 30.59 -27.84
N PRO A 176 -6.14 31.93 -27.90
CA PRO A 176 -4.86 32.61 -28.12
C PRO A 176 -3.78 32.16 -27.13
N GLU A 177 -2.54 32.02 -27.60
CA GLU A 177 -1.44 31.48 -26.79
C GLU A 177 -1.15 32.27 -25.51
N ALA A 178 -1.33 33.60 -25.54
CA ALA A 178 -1.12 34.44 -24.36
C ALA A 178 -2.04 34.04 -23.20
N ILE A 179 -3.31 33.77 -23.49
CA ILE A 179 -4.30 33.36 -22.49
C ILE A 179 -4.05 31.91 -22.06
N ARG A 180 -3.67 31.04 -22.99
CA ARG A 180 -3.33 29.64 -22.70
C ARG A 180 -2.21 29.53 -21.67
N ARG A 181 -1.12 30.27 -21.86
CA ARG A 181 -0.01 30.33 -20.90
C ARG A 181 -0.46 30.82 -19.53
N ASN A 182 -1.37 31.80 -19.47
CA ASN A 182 -1.91 32.29 -18.20
C ASN A 182 -2.69 31.20 -17.44
N TYR A 183 -3.49 30.40 -18.15
CA TYR A 183 -4.21 29.27 -17.54
C TYR A 183 -3.27 28.16 -17.07
N GLU A 184 -2.25 27.83 -17.86
CA GLU A 184 -1.23 26.86 -17.45
C GLU A 184 -0.50 27.31 -16.18
N LEU A 185 -0.14 28.59 -16.09
CA LEU A 185 0.46 29.17 -14.89
C LEU A 185 -0.52 29.14 -13.70
N MET A 186 -1.77 29.52 -13.90
CA MET A 186 -2.80 29.52 -12.85
C MET A 186 -3.03 28.11 -12.28
N GLU A 187 -3.17 27.10 -13.13
CA GLU A 187 -3.32 25.71 -12.67
C GLU A 187 -2.06 25.20 -11.97
N SER A 188 -0.87 25.65 -12.39
CA SER A 188 0.38 25.34 -11.68
C SER A 188 0.41 25.95 -10.27
N GLU A 189 -0.05 27.20 -10.10
CA GLU A 189 -0.12 27.87 -8.80
C GLU A 189 -1.19 27.24 -7.89
N LYS A 190 -2.35 26.90 -8.45
CA LYS A 190 -3.41 26.14 -7.74
C LYS A 190 -2.88 24.80 -7.24
N THR A 191 -2.12 24.09 -8.07
CA THR A 191 -1.49 22.82 -7.70
C THR A 191 -0.45 23.02 -6.58
N LYS A 192 0.40 24.06 -6.67
CA LYS A 192 1.36 24.39 -5.60
C LYS A 192 0.67 24.67 -4.26
N LEU A 193 -0.43 25.42 -4.28
CA LEU A 193 -1.23 25.72 -3.09
C LEU A 193 -1.82 24.43 -2.48
N LEU A 194 -2.37 23.54 -3.31
CA LEU A 194 -2.87 22.24 -2.84
C LEU A 194 -1.76 21.39 -2.23
N ILE A 195 -0.57 21.34 -2.85
CA ILE A 195 0.59 20.63 -2.32
C ILE A 195 1.03 21.24 -0.99
N ALA A 196 1.09 22.57 -0.87
CA ALA A 196 1.44 23.24 0.37
C ALA A 196 0.44 22.94 1.50
N ALA A 197 -0.86 22.94 1.20
CA ALA A 197 -1.91 22.59 2.15
C ALA A 197 -1.82 21.11 2.58
N GLN A 198 -1.53 20.19 1.66
CA GLN A 198 -1.32 18.77 1.99
C GLN A 198 -0.04 18.58 2.80
N LYS A 199 1.04 19.28 2.46
CA LYS A 199 2.30 19.25 3.22
C LYS A 199 2.09 19.71 4.66
N GLN A 200 1.31 20.78 4.87
CA GLN A 200 0.94 21.23 6.21
C GLN A 200 0.22 20.13 7.02
N LYS A 201 -0.77 19.45 6.40
CA LYS A 201 -1.46 18.32 7.03
C LYS A 201 -0.54 17.13 7.33
N VAL A 202 0.45 16.87 6.47
CA VAL A 202 1.46 15.83 6.70
C VAL A 202 2.32 16.19 7.91
N VAL A 203 2.81 17.44 8.02
CA VAL A 203 3.60 17.89 9.18
C VAL A 203 2.81 17.78 10.48
N GLU A 204 1.52 18.14 10.48
CA GLU A 204 0.65 17.99 11.66
C GLU A 204 0.52 16.52 12.08
N LYS A 205 0.29 15.62 11.12
CA LYS A 205 0.22 14.16 11.38
C LYS A 205 1.56 13.57 11.79
N GLU A 206 2.67 14.06 11.26
CA GLU A 206 4.02 13.66 11.66
C GLU A 206 4.27 14.07 13.12
N ALA A 207 3.94 15.30 13.51
CA ALA A 207 4.06 15.75 14.90
C ALA A 207 3.18 14.92 15.85
N GLU A 208 1.95 14.56 15.45
CA GLU A 208 1.12 13.62 16.20
C GLU A 208 1.75 12.23 16.31
N THR A 209 2.36 11.75 15.22
CA THR A 209 3.02 10.45 15.17
C THR A 209 4.27 10.43 16.06
N GLU A 210 5.05 11.51 16.06
CA GLU A 210 6.20 11.69 16.95
C GLU A 210 5.77 11.74 18.42
N ARG A 211 4.69 12.45 18.75
CA ARG A 211 4.11 12.44 20.10
C ARG A 211 3.70 11.04 20.53
N LYS A 212 3.00 10.29 19.67
CA LYS A 212 2.62 8.90 19.94
C LYS A 212 3.85 8.00 20.10
N LYS A 213 4.87 8.16 19.24
CA LYS A 213 6.13 7.42 19.34
C LYS A 213 6.85 7.71 20.65
N ALA A 214 6.88 8.96 21.09
CA ALA A 214 7.46 9.35 22.38
C ALA A 214 6.71 8.74 23.57
N LEU A 215 5.36 8.70 23.52
CA LEU A 215 4.54 8.04 24.54
C LEU A 215 4.80 6.53 24.60
N ILE A 216 4.84 5.87 23.43
CA ILE A 216 5.12 4.43 23.33
C ILE A 216 6.52 4.12 23.86
N GLU A 217 7.53 4.94 23.54
CA GLU A 217 8.88 4.71 24.05
C GLU A 217 8.96 4.93 25.57
N ALA A 218 8.28 5.94 26.11
CA ALA A 218 8.20 6.16 27.56
C ALA A 218 7.51 4.98 28.27
N GLU A 219 6.40 4.48 27.71
CA GLU A 219 5.70 3.30 28.24
C GLU A 219 6.56 2.04 28.15
N LYS A 220 7.26 1.84 27.02
CA LYS A 220 8.20 0.73 26.85
C LYS A 220 9.32 0.78 27.88
N VAL A 221 9.90 1.95 28.15
CA VAL A 221 10.91 2.11 29.21
C VAL A 221 10.33 1.79 30.59
N ALA A 222 9.10 2.21 30.88
CA ALA A 222 8.42 1.87 32.13
C ALA A 222 8.19 0.35 32.27
N GLN A 223 7.73 -0.32 31.21
CA GLN A 223 7.54 -1.78 31.21
C GLN A 223 8.88 -2.53 31.35
N VAL A 224 9.93 -2.08 30.65
CA VAL A 224 11.27 -2.65 30.81
C VAL A 224 11.80 -2.43 32.22
N ALA A 225 11.56 -1.26 32.82
CA ALA A 225 11.92 -0.99 34.21
C ALA A 225 11.16 -1.94 35.17
N GLU A 226 9.88 -2.21 34.93
CA GLU A 226 9.09 -3.17 35.72
C GLU A 226 9.61 -4.61 35.57
N ILE A 227 9.95 -5.06 34.36
CA ILE A 227 10.54 -6.38 34.13
C ILE A 227 11.91 -6.49 34.82
N THR A 228 12.79 -5.50 34.67
CA THR A 228 14.11 -5.51 35.33
C THR A 228 13.99 -5.43 36.85
N TYR A 229 12.99 -4.71 37.37
CA TYR A 229 12.67 -4.70 38.79
C TYR A 229 12.19 -6.08 39.26
N GLY A 230 11.26 -6.70 38.53
CA GLY A 230 10.78 -8.06 38.81
C GLY A 230 11.89 -9.11 38.75
N GLN A 231 12.81 -8.99 37.79
CA GLN A 231 14.01 -9.84 37.71
C GLN A 231 14.89 -9.69 38.96
N LYS A 232 15.16 -8.45 39.40
CA LYS A 232 15.94 -8.21 40.62
C LYS A 232 15.25 -8.75 41.88
N VAL A 233 13.94 -8.62 41.98
CA VAL A 233 13.17 -9.20 43.10
C VAL A 233 13.28 -10.72 43.08
N MET A 234 13.08 -11.34 41.91
CA MET A 234 13.23 -12.78 41.72
C MET A 234 14.64 -13.25 42.09
N GLU A 235 15.68 -12.57 41.63
CA GLU A 235 17.08 -12.85 41.97
C GLU A 235 17.28 -12.82 43.49
N LYS A 236 16.83 -11.77 44.18
CA LYS A 236 16.93 -11.65 45.64
C LYS A 236 16.15 -12.74 46.38
N GLU A 237 14.97 -13.12 45.90
CA GLU A 237 14.22 -14.24 46.45
C GLU A 237 14.92 -15.58 46.21
N THR A 238 15.56 -15.77 45.05
CA THR A 238 16.34 -16.98 44.77
C THR A 238 17.60 -17.04 45.63
N GLU A 239 18.33 -15.94 45.81
CA GLU A 239 19.47 -15.84 46.73
C GLU A 239 19.04 -16.21 48.16
N LYS A 240 17.91 -15.69 48.62
CA LYS A 240 17.36 -16.04 49.93
C LYS A 240 17.07 -17.54 50.05
N LYS A 241 16.44 -18.15 49.05
CA LYS A 241 16.17 -19.59 49.03
C LYS A 241 17.46 -20.42 49.01
N ILE A 242 18.48 -19.97 48.29
CA ILE A 242 19.79 -20.63 48.26
C ILE A 242 20.43 -20.58 49.64
N SER A 243 20.44 -19.41 50.30
CA SER A 243 20.94 -19.26 51.68
C SER A 243 20.20 -20.18 52.65
N GLU A 244 18.87 -20.28 52.56
CA GLU A 244 18.07 -21.19 53.40
C GLU A 244 18.46 -22.67 53.18
N ILE A 245 18.72 -23.07 51.93
CA ILE A 245 19.18 -24.43 51.59
C ILE A 245 20.59 -24.67 52.12
N GLU A 246 21.49 -23.69 52.00
CA GLU A 246 22.87 -23.78 52.48
C GLU A 246 22.92 -23.87 54.02
N ASP A 247 22.14 -23.05 54.72
CA ASP A 247 22.01 -23.10 56.18
C ASP A 247 21.47 -24.45 56.66
N ALA A 248 20.44 -24.98 55.98
CA ALA A 248 19.89 -26.29 56.27
C ALA A 248 20.91 -27.42 55.99
N ALA A 249 21.67 -27.32 54.90
CA ALA A 249 22.71 -28.28 54.55
C ALA A 249 23.89 -28.22 55.53
N PHE A 250 24.28 -27.04 55.99
CA PHE A 250 25.32 -26.83 56.99
C PHE A 250 24.90 -27.42 58.35
N LEU A 251 23.70 -27.10 58.83
CA LEU A 251 23.14 -27.70 60.05
C LEU A 251 23.07 -29.23 59.96
N ALA A 252 22.62 -29.77 58.83
CA ALA A 252 22.57 -31.21 58.63
C ALA A 252 23.97 -31.85 58.65
N ARG A 253 24.98 -31.17 58.07
CA ARG A 253 26.37 -31.63 58.03
C ARG A 253 27.01 -31.61 59.42
N GLU A 254 26.87 -30.51 60.16
CA GLU A 254 27.41 -30.39 61.52
C GLU A 254 26.76 -31.41 62.46
N LYS A 255 25.44 -31.62 62.35
CA LYS A 255 24.74 -32.65 63.12
C LYS A 255 25.26 -34.06 62.78
N ALA A 256 25.42 -34.39 61.51
CA ALA A 256 25.94 -35.69 61.08
C ALA A 256 27.39 -35.93 61.58
N LYS A 257 28.22 -34.88 61.59
CA LYS A 257 29.59 -34.94 62.12
C LYS A 257 29.60 -35.17 63.63
N ALA A 258 28.80 -34.42 64.39
CA ALA A 258 28.65 -34.61 65.83
C ALA A 258 28.10 -36.01 66.18
N ASP A 259 27.12 -36.50 65.42
CA ASP A 259 26.57 -37.85 65.59
C ASP A 259 27.63 -38.93 65.30
N ALA A 260 28.47 -38.73 64.28
CA ALA A 260 29.58 -39.64 63.96
C ALA A 260 30.65 -39.64 65.05
N GLU A 261 31.08 -38.46 65.53
CA GLU A 261 32.04 -38.34 66.63
C GLU A 261 31.53 -39.01 67.91
N CYS A 262 30.27 -38.75 68.28
CA CYS A 262 29.60 -39.41 69.41
C CYS A 262 29.61 -40.94 69.27
N TYR A 263 29.28 -41.46 68.08
CA TYR A 263 29.30 -42.89 67.79
C TYR A 263 30.71 -43.49 67.93
N THR A 264 31.74 -42.82 67.40
CA THR A 264 33.13 -43.28 67.52
C THR A 264 33.61 -43.29 68.98
N ALA A 265 33.32 -42.24 69.75
CA ALA A 265 33.66 -42.17 71.17
C ALA A 265 32.96 -43.27 71.98
N MET A 266 31.69 -43.53 71.70
CA MET A 266 30.93 -44.62 72.32
C MET A 266 31.56 -45.99 72.03
N LYS A 267 31.98 -46.25 70.78
CA LYS A 267 32.67 -47.50 70.40
C LYS A 267 34.05 -47.64 71.03
N ILE A 268 34.82 -46.56 71.12
CA ILE A 268 36.11 -46.54 71.82
C ILE A 268 35.90 -46.83 73.31
N ALA A 269 34.88 -46.26 73.95
CA ALA A 269 34.56 -46.52 75.34
C ALA A 269 34.16 -47.99 75.59
N GLU A 270 33.36 -48.59 74.70
CA GLU A 270 33.06 -50.03 74.73
C GLU A 270 34.33 -50.89 74.58
N ALA A 271 35.20 -50.56 73.63
CA ALA A 271 36.48 -51.26 73.43
C ALA A 271 37.42 -51.11 74.64
N ASN A 272 37.45 -49.93 75.28
CA ASN A 272 38.25 -49.69 76.47
C ASN A 272 37.75 -50.47 77.69
N LYS A 273 36.43 -50.71 77.83
CA LYS A 273 35.89 -51.62 78.85
C LYS A 273 36.42 -53.05 78.68
N LEU A 274 36.55 -53.54 77.45
CA LEU A 274 37.10 -54.87 77.15
C LEU A 274 38.62 -54.94 77.38
N LYS A 275 39.36 -53.86 77.10
CA LYS A 275 40.81 -53.78 77.32
C LYS A 275 41.22 -53.64 78.79
N LEU A 276 40.26 -53.45 79.71
CA LEU A 276 40.52 -53.24 81.14
C LEU A 276 40.89 -54.55 81.87
N THR A 277 41.84 -55.32 81.32
CA THR A 277 42.39 -56.51 81.96
C THR A 277 43.68 -56.15 82.70
N PRO A 278 43.96 -56.76 83.86
CA PRO A 278 45.16 -56.47 84.63
C PRO A 278 46.46 -56.72 83.85
N GLU A 279 46.46 -57.70 82.94
CA GLU A 279 47.59 -58.01 82.04
C GLU A 279 47.86 -56.88 81.04
N TYR A 280 46.82 -56.31 80.41
CA TYR A 280 46.98 -55.22 79.45
C TYR A 280 47.41 -53.91 80.13
N LEU A 281 46.88 -53.62 81.32
CA LEU A 281 47.30 -52.46 82.12
C LEU A 281 48.78 -52.55 82.52
N GLN A 282 49.27 -53.75 82.89
CA GLN A 282 50.69 -53.94 83.16
C GLN A 282 51.54 -53.74 81.91
N LEU A 283 51.15 -54.30 80.77
CA LEU A 283 51.85 -54.09 79.49
C LEU A 283 51.89 -52.60 79.12
N MET A 284 50.77 -51.89 79.26
CA MET A 284 50.71 -50.44 79.02
C MET A 284 51.57 -49.66 80.01
N LYS A 285 51.59 -50.04 81.30
CA LYS A 285 52.46 -49.44 82.31
C LYS A 285 53.94 -49.63 81.95
N TYR A 286 54.36 -50.83 81.58
CA TYR A 286 55.74 -51.09 81.15
C TYR A 286 56.09 -50.34 79.87
N LYS A 287 55.18 -50.28 78.88
CA LYS A 287 55.37 -49.46 77.67
C LYS A 287 55.53 -47.98 77.99
N ALA A 288 54.69 -47.43 78.85
CA ALA A 288 54.75 -46.02 79.26
C ALA A 288 56.00 -45.71 80.08
N ILE A 289 56.43 -46.63 80.96
CA ILE A 289 57.70 -46.52 81.68
C ILE A 289 58.84 -46.53 80.68
N ALA A 290 58.89 -47.51 79.76
CA ALA A 290 59.93 -47.60 78.74
C ALA A 290 60.01 -46.34 77.85
N SER A 291 58.86 -45.76 77.45
CA SER A 291 58.84 -44.53 76.64
C SER A 291 59.22 -43.27 77.44
N ASN A 292 58.88 -43.21 78.73
CA ASN A 292 59.18 -42.06 79.58
C ASN A 292 60.54 -42.14 80.28
N SER A 293 61.16 -43.32 80.35
CA SER A 293 62.49 -43.54 80.92
C SER A 293 63.56 -42.91 80.02
N LYS A 294 63.93 -41.66 80.33
CA LYS A 294 65.10 -41.00 79.77
C LYS A 294 66.33 -41.37 80.61
N ILE A 295 67.22 -42.19 80.04
CA ILE A 295 68.45 -42.61 80.70
C ILE A 295 69.54 -41.58 80.40
N TYR A 296 70.06 -40.91 81.43
CA TYR A 296 71.16 -39.95 81.31
C TYR A 296 72.47 -40.57 81.85
N PHE A 297 73.55 -40.50 81.08
CA PHE A 297 74.90 -40.98 81.44
C PHE A 297 75.84 -39.79 81.61
N GLY A 298 76.49 -39.64 82.77
CA GLY A 298 77.42 -38.53 83.03
C GLY A 298 78.15 -38.67 84.37
N LYS A 299 79.29 -37.99 84.53
CA LYS A 299 80.07 -37.99 85.78
C LYS A 299 79.44 -37.13 86.88
N ASP A 300 78.59 -36.18 86.48
CA ASP A 300 77.85 -35.26 87.35
C ASP A 300 76.34 -35.46 87.14
N ILE A 301 75.78 -36.57 87.65
CA ILE A 301 74.33 -36.82 87.57
C ILE A 301 73.64 -35.94 88.62
N PRO A 302 72.66 -35.10 88.26
CA PRO A 302 71.90 -34.33 89.23
C PRO A 302 71.21 -35.27 90.22
N ASN A 303 71.44 -35.08 91.51
CA ASN A 303 70.64 -35.73 92.56
C ASN A 303 69.19 -35.24 92.45
N MET A 304 68.38 -35.81 91.57
CA MET A 304 66.93 -35.68 91.65
C MET A 304 66.37 -36.91 92.35
N PHE A 305 66.13 -36.69 93.64
CA PHE A 305 65.40 -37.58 94.53
C PHE A 305 63.92 -37.57 94.12
N MET A 306 63.45 -38.64 93.50
CA MET A 306 62.02 -38.92 93.38
C MET A 306 61.67 -39.96 94.44
N ASP A 307 61.18 -39.48 95.58
CA ASP A 307 60.48 -40.33 96.52
C ASP A 307 59.11 -40.66 95.94
N SER A 308 58.89 -41.95 95.72
CA SER A 308 57.78 -42.47 94.93
C SER A 308 56.56 -42.71 95.82
N ALA A 309 55.90 -41.63 96.21
CA ALA A 309 54.50 -41.61 96.64
C ALA A 309 53.88 -40.25 96.26
N GLY A 310 53.87 -39.98 94.95
CA GLY A 310 53.60 -38.68 94.33
C GLY A 310 52.24 -38.07 94.67
N SER A 311 52.26 -37.15 95.61
CA SER A 311 51.23 -36.15 95.88
C SER A 311 51.23 -35.06 94.80
N VAL A 312 50.74 -35.39 93.60
CA VAL A 312 50.18 -34.36 92.69
C VAL A 312 48.69 -34.24 92.99
N SER A 313 48.35 -33.83 94.21
CA SER A 313 46.99 -33.48 94.60
C SER A 313 46.73 -31.97 94.57
N LYS A 314 47.61 -31.16 93.96
CA LYS A 314 47.34 -29.71 93.72
C LYS A 314 47.74 -29.13 92.37
N GLN A 315 48.09 -29.95 91.37
CA GLN A 315 48.32 -29.45 89.99
C GLN A 315 47.40 -30.05 88.93
N PHE A 316 46.48 -30.94 89.31
CA PHE A 316 45.44 -31.47 88.41
C PHE A 316 44.11 -30.72 88.45
N GLU A 317 43.97 -29.66 89.26
CA GLU A 317 42.84 -28.72 89.11
C GLU A 317 43.00 -27.79 87.91
N GLY A 318 44.21 -27.57 87.38
CA GLY A 318 44.42 -26.74 86.18
C GLY A 318 44.35 -27.47 84.84
N LEU A 319 44.26 -28.81 84.83
CA LEU A 319 44.20 -29.59 83.59
C LEU A 319 42.75 -29.94 83.18
N ALA A 320 41.79 -29.79 84.11
CA ALA A 320 40.37 -29.79 83.75
C ALA A 320 40.01 -28.57 82.89
N ASP A 321 40.64 -27.42 83.13
CA ASP A 321 40.41 -26.18 82.36
C ASP A 321 41.08 -26.18 80.97
N LYS A 322 42.09 -27.03 80.73
CA LYS A 322 42.77 -27.16 79.42
C LYS A 322 42.18 -28.24 78.50
N LEU A 323 41.21 -29.03 78.98
CA LEU A 323 40.38 -29.86 78.11
C LEU A 323 39.18 -29.09 77.53
N SER A 324 39.00 -27.85 77.97
CA SER A 324 38.09 -26.88 77.37
C SER A 324 38.89 -25.65 76.91
N PHE A 325 39.83 -25.79 75.97
CA PHE A 325 40.24 -24.73 75.05
C PHE A 325 41.41 -25.24 74.20
N GLY A 326 41.21 -25.27 72.88
CA GLY A 326 42.19 -25.68 71.88
C GLY A 326 41.58 -26.69 70.88
N LEU A 327 40.86 -26.37 69.80
CA LEU A 327 40.74 -25.13 69.02
C LEU A 327 41.99 -24.26 69.01
N GLU A 328 43.02 -24.75 68.34
CA GLU A 328 43.92 -23.93 67.52
C GLU A 328 44.80 -24.87 66.68
N ASP A 329 44.50 -24.86 65.38
CA ASP A 329 45.44 -24.67 64.27
C ASP A 329 46.83 -25.32 64.34
N GLU A 330 47.03 -26.32 63.46
CA GLU A 330 48.02 -26.34 62.35
C GLU A 330 48.47 -27.78 61.99
N PRO A 331 49.01 -28.07 60.78
CA PRO A 331 49.19 -27.18 59.63
C PRO A 331 48.59 -27.70 58.31
N LEU A 332 48.45 -26.73 57.41
CA LEU A 332 48.17 -26.82 55.98
C LEU A 332 49.18 -27.76 55.27
N GLU A 333 48.79 -29.01 54.97
CA GLU A 333 49.55 -29.86 54.04
C GLU A 333 49.30 -29.40 52.59
N THR A 334 50.28 -28.66 52.08
CA THR A 334 50.46 -28.34 50.67
C THR A 334 50.76 -29.62 49.88
N ALA A 335 49.74 -30.26 49.31
CA ALA A 335 49.91 -31.24 48.24
C ALA A 335 49.91 -30.54 46.88
N THR A 336 51.11 -30.16 46.47
CA THR A 336 51.67 -30.26 45.10
C THR A 336 50.69 -30.30 43.93
N LYS A 337 50.71 -29.21 43.15
CA LYS A 337 50.50 -29.23 41.70
C LYS A 337 51.48 -30.23 41.08
N GLU A 338 50.94 -31.31 40.51
CA GLU A 338 51.63 -32.08 39.48
C GLU A 338 51.70 -31.26 38.19
N ASN A 339 52.80 -31.47 37.47
CA ASN A 339 53.22 -30.80 36.25
C ASN A 339 52.17 -30.80 35.13
#